data_AF-A0A0F9NVG4-F1
#
_entry.id   AF-A0A0F9NVG4-F1
#
_cell.length_a   1.000
_cell.length_b   1.000
_cell.length_c   1.000
_cell.angle_alpha   90.00
_cell.angle_beta   90.00
_cell.angle_gamma   90.00
#
_symmetry.space_group_name_H-M   'P 1'
#
loop_
_entity.id
_entity.type
_entity.pdbx_description
1 polymer ?
#
loop_
_entity_poly.entity_id
_entity_poly.type
_entity_poly.pdbx_seq_one_letter_code
_entity_poly.pdbx_strand_id
1 'polypeptide(L)' 'MAEPTQKASGIEALISGMMGKDRTATIKANKCMTCDGEATTFSDALSRKEYAISGMCQVCQDKTFGDK' A
#
# COMPACT_ATOMS: atom_id res chain seq x y z
N MET A 1 8.38 -10.54 -0.06
CA MET A 1 7.61 -9.39 -0.59
C MET A 1 6.20 -9.51 -0.06
N ALA A 2 5.48 -8.40 0.17
CA ALA A 2 4.10 -8.50 0.62
C ALA A 2 3.20 -8.92 -0.55
N GLU A 3 2.29 -9.88 -0.32
CA GLU A 3 1.30 -10.26 -1.33
C GLU A 3 0.10 -9.30 -1.23
N PRO A 4 -0.25 -8.57 -2.29
CA PRO A 4 -1.41 -7.69 -2.27
C PRO A 4 -2.70 -8.49 -2.07
N THR A 5 -3.58 -7.98 -1.22
CA THR A 5 -4.90 -8.57 -1.01
C THR A 5 -5.73 -8.58 -2.29
N GLN A 6 -6.54 -9.62 -2.49
CA GLN A 6 -7.43 -9.69 -3.64
C GLN A 6 -8.56 -8.68 -3.50
N LYS A 7 -8.77 -7.86 -4.53
CA LYS A 7 -9.96 -7.02 -4.70
C LYS A 7 -10.61 -7.34 -6.05
N ALA A 8 -11.90 -7.03 -6.18
CA ALA A 8 -12.61 -7.19 -7.45
C ALA A 8 -11.97 -6.29 -8.54
N SER A 9 -12.01 -6.73 -9.80
CA SER A 9 -11.38 -6.01 -10.92
C SER A 9 -11.88 -4.57 -11.06
N GLY A 10 -13.18 -4.32 -10.84
CA GLY A 10 -13.74 -2.97 -10.87
C GLY A 10 -13.18 -2.05 -9.77
N ILE A 11 -12.81 -2.60 -8.61
CA ILE A 11 -12.18 -1.84 -7.53
C ILE A 11 -10.72 -1.51 -7.89
N GLU A 12 -9.97 -2.46 -8.45
CA GLU A 12 -8.60 -2.18 -8.92
C GLU A 12 -8.60 -1.14 -10.04
N ALA A 13 -9.55 -1.21 -10.99
CA ALA A 13 -9.70 -0.20 -12.04
C ALA A 13 -10.02 1.19 -11.46
N LEU A 14 -10.91 1.27 -10.47
CA LEU A 14 -11.22 2.53 -9.79
C LEU A 14 -9.99 3.10 -9.07
N ILE A 15 -9.28 2.27 -8.30
CA ILE A 15 -8.07 2.69 -7.57
C ILE A 15 -7.01 3.20 -8.54
N SER A 16 -6.74 2.46 -9.63
CA SER A 16 -5.79 2.86 -10.66
C SER A 16 -6.21 4.17 -11.34
N GLY A 17 -7.50 4.37 -11.59
CA GLY A 17 -8.03 5.62 -12.15
C GLY A 17 -7.88 6.82 -11.20
N MET A 18 -8.04 6.62 -9.89
CA MET A 18 -7.91 7.68 -8.89
C MET A 18 -6.45 8.03 -8.57
N MET A 19 -5.58 7.01 -8.49
CA MET A 19 -4.19 7.16 -8.04
C MET A 19 -3.21 7.32 -9.22
N GLY A 20 -3.64 7.02 -10.45
CA GLY A 20 -2.79 6.99 -11.64
C GLY A 20 -1.76 5.85 -11.65
N LYS A 21 -1.91 4.86 -10.76
CA LYS A 21 -0.93 3.78 -10.53
C LYS A 21 -1.62 2.47 -10.19
N ASP A 22 -1.06 1.35 -10.64
CA ASP A 22 -1.57 0.02 -10.30
C ASP A 22 -1.13 -0.41 -8.89
N ARG A 23 -2.12 -0.66 -8.02
CA ARG A 23 -1.88 -1.02 -6.62
C ARG A 23 -1.13 -2.35 -6.48
N THR A 24 -1.51 -3.34 -7.27
CA THR A 24 -0.97 -4.70 -7.18
C THR A 24 0.50 -4.74 -7.59
N ALA A 25 0.85 -4.12 -8.71
CA ALA A 25 2.20 -3.99 -9.21
C ALA A 25 3.07 -3.18 -8.25
N THR A 26 2.55 -2.08 -7.71
CA THR A 26 3.26 -1.23 -6.75
C THR A 26 3.59 -2.00 -5.46
N ILE A 27 2.64 -2.77 -4.93
CA ILE A 27 2.87 -3.61 -3.74
C ILE A 27 3.90 -4.72 -4.02
N LYS A 28 3.79 -5.41 -5.15
CA LYS A 28 4.77 -6.45 -5.55
C LYS A 28 6.18 -5.89 -5.72
N ALA A 29 6.31 -4.62 -6.13
CA ALA A 29 7.58 -3.92 -6.23
C ALA A 29 8.12 -3.39 -4.88
N ASN A 30 7.43 -3.63 -3.76
CA ASN A 30 7.71 -3.03 -2.44
C ASN A 30 7.81 -1.49 -2.50
N LYS A 31 6.90 -0.86 -3.25
CA LYS A 31 6.79 0.60 -3.37
C LYS A 31 5.52 1.13 -2.68
N CYS A 32 5.51 2.43 -2.39
CA CYS A 32 4.39 3.11 -1.76
C CYS A 32 3.44 3.73 -2.79
N MET A 33 2.14 3.48 -2.66
CA MET A 33 1.08 4.10 -3.47
C MET A 33 0.96 5.62 -3.25
N THR A 34 1.44 6.13 -2.12
CA THR A 34 1.28 7.55 -1.72
C THR A 34 2.49 8.40 -2.03
N CYS A 35 3.70 7.89 -1.80
CA CYS A 35 4.93 8.69 -1.87
C CYS A 35 6.01 8.13 -2.82
N ASP A 36 5.76 7.02 -3.51
CA ASP A 36 6.72 6.32 -4.39
C ASP A 36 8.01 5.81 -3.71
N GLY A 37 8.14 6.01 -2.40
CA GLY A 37 9.22 5.49 -1.58
C GLY A 37 9.18 3.98 -1.45
N GLU A 38 10.25 3.42 -0.87
CA GLU A 38 10.33 2.00 -0.55
C GLU A 38 9.44 1.64 0.64
N ALA A 39 8.84 0.46 0.57
CA ALA A 39 7.96 -0.12 1.58
C ALA A 39 8.50 -1.49 2.01
N THR A 40 9.77 -1.52 2.42
CA THR A 40 10.50 -2.75 2.79
C THR A 40 10.52 -2.99 4.30
N THR A 41 10.37 -1.94 5.10
CA THR A 41 10.39 -1.96 6.57
C THR A 41 9.03 -1.59 7.15
N PHE A 42 8.61 -2.34 8.17
CA PHE A 42 7.37 -2.13 8.92
C PHE A 42 7.64 -2.35 10.40
N SER A 43 6.99 -1.57 11.26
CA SER A 43 7.18 -1.62 12.72
C SER A 43 6.61 -2.90 13.31
N ASP A 44 5.49 -3.38 12.78
CA ASP A 44 4.83 -4.59 13.24
C ASP A 44 4.14 -5.37 12.10
N ALA A 45 3.59 -6.52 12.47
CA ALA A 45 2.87 -7.40 11.55
C ALA A 45 1.54 -6.80 11.07
N LEU A 46 0.93 -5.89 11.83
CA LEU A 46 -0.31 -5.21 11.45
C LEU A 46 -0.04 -4.21 10.33
N SER A 47 0.95 -3.32 10.48
CA SER A 47 1.35 -2.36 9.44
C SER A 47 1.75 -3.05 8.13
N ARG A 48 2.39 -4.22 8.21
CA ARG A 48 2.66 -5.05 7.03
C ARG A 48 1.39 -5.59 6.36
N LYS A 49 0.37 -5.98 7.13
CA LYS A 49 -0.93 -6.40 6.58
C LYS A 49 -1.68 -5.22 5.97
N GLU A 50 -1.66 -4.07 6.62
CA GLU A 50 -2.26 -2.84 6.11
C GLU A 50 -1.59 -2.35 4.83
N TYR A 51 -0.28 -2.56 4.68
CA TYR A 51 0.41 -2.35 3.42
C TYR A 51 -0.11 -3.26 2.29
N ALA A 52 -0.35 -4.55 2.56
CA ALA A 52 -0.94 -5.46 1.57
C ALA A 52 -2.37 -5.06 1.13
N ILE A 53 -3.06 -4.24 1.92
CA ILE A 53 -4.40 -3.71 1.62
C ILE A 53 -4.29 -2.39 0.85
N SER A 54 -3.54 -1.43 1.38
CA SER A 54 -3.51 -0.03 0.91
C SER A 54 -2.38 0.28 -0.06
N GLY A 55 -1.26 -0.44 0.03
CA GLY A 55 -0.02 -0.12 -0.64
C GLY A 55 0.73 1.06 -0.01
N MET A 56 0.40 1.47 1.21
CA MET A 56 1.04 2.59 1.91
C MET A 56 2.25 2.13 2.74
N CYS A 57 3.43 2.74 2.59
CA CYS A 57 4.61 2.41 3.41
C CYS A 57 4.42 2.84 4.88
N GLN A 58 5.24 2.29 5.79
CA GLN A 58 5.17 2.60 7.22
C GLN A 58 5.16 4.12 7.51
N VAL A 59 6.07 4.88 6.91
CA VAL A 59 6.18 6.34 7.13
C VAL A 59 4.89 7.07 6.76
N CYS A 60 4.25 6.66 5.66
CA CYS A 60 2.97 7.25 5.26
C CYS A 60 1.82 6.78 6.16
N GLN A 61 1.81 5.50 6.58
CA GLN A 61 0.83 4.99 7.54
C GLN A 61 0.92 5.78 8.85
N ASP A 62 2.12 5.95 9.41
CA ASP A 62 2.34 6.71 10.65
C ASP A 62 1.95 8.17 10.48
N LYS A 63 2.24 8.79 9.34
CA LYS A 63 1.83 10.19 9.07
C LYS A 63 0.31 10.37 8.99
N THR A 64 -0.42 9.37 8.49
CA THR A 64 -1.88 9.46 8.27
C THR A 64 -2.68 8.97 9.47
N PHE A 65 -2.17 7.98 10.21
CA PHE A 65 -2.89 7.29 11.27
C PHE A 65 -2.17 7.29 12.64
N GLY A 66 -0.91 7.75 12.67
CA GLY A 66 -0.10 7.85 13.87
C GLY A 66 -0.45 9.09 14.69
N ASP A 67 -1.67 9.12 15.22
CA ASP A 67 -2.05 9.99 16.32
C ASP A 67 -2.50 9.10 17.49
N LYS A 68 -1.66 9.02 18.51
CA LYS A 68 -2.07 8.74 19.89
C LYS A 68 -1.42 9.76 20.81
#